data_AF-A0A0R2C932-F1
#
_entry.id   AF-A0A0R2C932-F1
#
_cell.length_a   1.000
_cell.length_b   1.000
_cell.length_c   1.000
_cell.angle_alpha   90.00
_cell.angle_beta   90.00
_cell.angle_gamma   90.00
#
_symmetry.space_group_name_H-M   'P 1'
#
loop_
_entity.id
_entity.type
_entity.pdbx_description
1 polymer ?
#
loop_
_entity_poly.entity_id
_entity_poly.type
_entity_poly.pdbx_seq_one_letter_code
_entity_poly.pdbx_strand_id
1 'polypeptide(L)'
;MPFYMENDVHLMTVGYTRQNGIPDTALTVGIYFPQRIMPGISIFTNNQLIEGHHALAGEAKYTPALQEHGAPKTDAETATVLTDLMVSYNIALAPDYFVLASNGVPQATFEAAIKENAALHYHPNQFKTQYVHDFEGAMLVGLRWLILRATPYTL
;
A
#
# COMPACT_ATOMS: atom_id res chain seq x y z
N MET A 1 -11.17 -2.77 -29.12
CA MET A 1 -10.50 -3.34 -27.93
C MET A 1 -10.69 -2.34 -26.80
N PRO A 2 -11.30 -2.73 -25.66
CA PRO A 2 -11.37 -1.84 -24.50
C PRO A 2 -9.95 -1.61 -23.94
N PHE A 3 -9.69 -0.40 -23.46
CA PHE A 3 -8.45 -0.01 -22.80
C PHE A 3 -8.78 0.49 -21.41
N TYR A 4 -8.04 0.03 -20.41
CA TYR A 4 -8.20 0.41 -19.00
C TYR A 4 -6.86 0.93 -18.48
N MET A 5 -6.92 1.98 -17.66
CA MET A 5 -5.77 2.58 -17.00
C MET A 5 -6.07 2.66 -15.52
N GLU A 6 -5.08 2.32 -14.69
CA GLU A 6 -5.20 2.25 -13.24
C GLU A 6 -3.85 2.63 -12.61
N ASN A 7 -3.86 3.08 -11.37
CA ASN A 7 -2.64 3.42 -10.64
C ASN A 7 -1.75 2.17 -10.42
N ASP A 8 -0.43 2.32 -10.52
CA ASP A 8 0.54 1.25 -10.37
C ASP A 8 0.49 0.60 -8.97
N VAL A 9 0.33 1.41 -7.92
CA VAL A 9 0.18 0.92 -6.54
C VAL A 9 -1.13 0.17 -6.34
N HIS A 10 -2.23 0.61 -6.98
CA HIS A 10 -3.49 -0.13 -6.98
C HIS A 10 -3.29 -1.53 -7.55
N LEU A 11 -2.70 -1.61 -8.75
CA LEU A 11 -2.46 -2.88 -9.44
C LEU A 11 -1.51 -3.79 -8.68
N MET A 12 -0.43 -3.24 -8.14
CA MET A 12 0.50 -3.98 -7.29
C MET A 12 -0.23 -4.57 -6.08
N THR A 13 -1.05 -3.79 -5.39
CA THR A 13 -1.70 -4.22 -4.14
C THR A 13 -2.71 -5.32 -4.41
N VAL A 14 -3.56 -5.14 -5.43
CA VAL A 14 -4.54 -6.15 -5.84
C VAL A 14 -3.83 -7.43 -6.26
N GLY A 15 -2.81 -7.31 -7.10
CA GLY A 15 -2.10 -8.48 -7.61
C GLY A 15 -1.36 -9.24 -6.53
N TYR A 16 -0.69 -8.54 -5.61
CA TYR A 16 -0.01 -9.17 -4.47
C TYR A 16 -0.99 -9.86 -3.53
N THR A 17 -2.12 -9.20 -3.22
CA THR A 17 -3.19 -9.76 -2.38
C THR A 17 -3.67 -11.10 -2.92
N ARG A 18 -3.93 -11.16 -4.24
CA ARG A 18 -4.39 -12.39 -4.90
C ARG A 18 -3.32 -13.45 -5.02
N GLN A 19 -2.10 -13.08 -5.40
CA GLN A 19 -0.99 -14.02 -5.57
C GLN A 19 -0.63 -14.73 -4.25
N ASN A 20 -0.79 -14.04 -3.12
CA ASN A 20 -0.44 -14.56 -1.79
C ASN A 20 -1.66 -15.05 -0.99
N GLY A 21 -2.83 -15.16 -1.60
CA GLY A 21 -4.03 -15.71 -0.97
C GLY A 21 -4.54 -14.88 0.22
N ILE A 22 -4.30 -13.57 0.24
CA ILE A 22 -4.94 -12.68 1.20
C ILE A 22 -6.45 -12.67 0.88
N PRO A 23 -7.34 -12.89 1.86
CA PRO A 23 -8.78 -12.95 1.60
C PRO A 23 -9.30 -11.66 0.98
N ASP A 24 -10.16 -11.78 -0.04
CA ASP A 24 -10.75 -10.61 -0.72
C ASP A 24 -11.55 -9.71 0.25
N THR A 25 -12.08 -10.27 1.34
CA THR A 25 -12.81 -9.52 2.38
C THR A 25 -11.90 -8.76 3.34
N ALA A 26 -10.61 -9.08 3.37
CA ALA A 26 -9.66 -8.41 4.25
C ALA A 26 -9.44 -6.97 3.78
N LEU A 27 -9.38 -6.03 4.72
CA LEU A 27 -9.03 -4.66 4.43
C LEU A 27 -7.51 -4.54 4.32
N THR A 28 -7.04 -4.28 3.11
CA THR A 28 -5.61 -4.20 2.78
C THR A 28 -5.25 -2.78 2.39
N VAL A 29 -4.23 -2.22 3.03
CA VAL A 29 -3.62 -0.95 2.65
C VAL A 29 -2.27 -1.24 2.00
N GLY A 30 -2.14 -0.94 0.71
CA GLY A 30 -0.87 -1.04 0.00
C GLY A 30 -0.11 0.28 0.08
N ILE A 31 1.17 0.24 0.46
CA ILE A 31 2.03 1.42 0.50
C ILE A 31 3.25 1.13 -0.36
N TYR A 32 3.46 1.94 -1.38
CA TYR A 32 4.66 1.89 -2.21
C TYR A 32 5.50 3.14 -2.01
N PHE A 33 6.77 2.94 -1.66
CA PHE A 33 7.75 4.00 -1.48
C PHE A 33 8.89 3.87 -2.49
N PRO A 34 8.79 4.51 -3.67
CA PRO A 34 9.93 4.63 -4.57
C PRO A 34 10.99 5.56 -3.95
N GLN A 35 12.27 5.22 -4.07
CA GLN A 35 13.36 6.04 -3.53
C GLN A 35 13.25 7.50 -4.00
N ARG A 36 13.25 8.44 -3.04
CA ARG A 36 13.26 9.91 -3.27
C ARG A 36 12.04 10.47 -4.01
N ILE A 37 10.93 9.74 -4.05
CA ILE A 37 9.66 10.20 -4.61
C ILE A 37 8.57 10.08 -3.52
N MET A 38 7.47 10.80 -3.69
CA MET A 38 6.31 10.69 -2.80
C MET A 38 5.74 9.26 -2.82
N PRO A 39 5.27 8.75 -1.67
CA PRO A 39 4.66 7.43 -1.61
C PRO A 39 3.29 7.42 -2.27
N GLY A 40 2.95 6.28 -2.88
CA GLY A 40 1.60 5.97 -3.32
C GLY A 40 0.94 5.01 -2.35
N ILE A 41 -0.36 5.20 -2.10
CA ILE A 41 -1.14 4.33 -1.22
C ILE A 41 -2.38 3.86 -1.95
N SER A 42 -2.72 2.59 -1.73
CA SER A 42 -3.95 1.96 -2.20
C SER A 42 -4.74 1.44 -1.01
N ILE A 43 -6.06 1.36 -1.17
CA ILE A 43 -6.94 0.73 -0.20
C ILE A 43 -7.79 -0.29 -0.96
N PHE A 44 -7.77 -1.54 -0.54
CA PHE A 44 -8.43 -2.64 -1.22
C PHE A 44 -9.19 -3.52 -0.22
N THR A 45 -10.46 -3.80 -0.50
CA THR A 45 -11.31 -4.68 0.30
C THR A 45 -12.53 -5.11 -0.50
N ASN A 46 -13.12 -6.26 -0.17
CA ASN A 46 -14.27 -6.86 -0.85
C ASN A 46 -14.12 -6.91 -2.38
N ASN A 47 -12.91 -7.26 -2.84
CA ASN A 47 -12.55 -7.28 -4.25
C ASN A 47 -12.76 -5.92 -4.97
N GLN A 48 -12.66 -4.81 -4.25
CA GLN A 48 -12.84 -3.45 -4.76
C GLN A 48 -11.72 -2.52 -4.27
N LEU A 49 -11.29 -1.62 -5.15
CA LEU A 49 -10.44 -0.49 -4.80
C LEU A 49 -11.30 0.62 -4.19
N ILE A 50 -10.83 1.19 -3.09
CA ILE A 50 -11.45 2.36 -2.46
C ILE A 50 -10.69 3.60 -2.90
N GLU A 51 -11.25 4.29 -3.90
CA GLU A 51 -10.64 5.47 -4.52
C GLU A 51 -11.10 6.79 -3.86
N GLY A 52 -12.23 6.77 -3.15
CA GLY A 52 -12.82 7.96 -2.55
C GLY A 52 -13.29 9.00 -3.58
N HIS A 53 -13.64 10.20 -3.10
CA HIS A 53 -14.10 11.27 -3.98
C HIS A 53 -12.95 11.79 -4.86
N HIS A 54 -13.18 11.84 -6.17
CA HIS A 54 -12.18 12.25 -7.17
C HIS A 54 -10.87 11.42 -7.14
N ALA A 55 -10.93 10.14 -6.74
CA ALA A 55 -9.75 9.27 -6.65
C ALA A 55 -8.64 9.78 -5.70
N LEU A 56 -9.03 10.46 -4.62
CA LEU A 56 -8.10 11.06 -3.65
C LEU A 56 -7.84 10.20 -2.39
N ALA A 57 -8.53 9.07 -2.24
CA ALA A 57 -8.22 8.16 -1.14
C ALA A 57 -6.81 7.57 -1.34
N GLY A 58 -5.98 7.59 -0.30
CA GLY A 58 -4.59 7.12 -0.43
C GLY A 58 -3.58 8.19 -0.86
N GLU A 59 -3.98 9.45 -1.06
CA GLU A 59 -3.05 10.51 -1.51
C GLU A 59 -2.14 11.02 -0.39
N ALA A 60 -1.12 10.21 -0.06
CA ALA A 60 -0.17 10.45 1.01
C ALA A 60 0.63 11.75 0.87
N LYS A 61 0.84 12.22 -0.37
CA LYS A 61 1.55 13.48 -0.65
C LYS A 61 0.91 14.70 0.03
N TYR A 62 -0.36 14.64 0.41
CA TYR A 62 -1.07 15.72 1.10
C TYR A 62 -1.03 15.60 2.63
N THR A 63 -0.34 14.60 3.18
CA THR A 63 -0.10 14.55 4.62
C THR A 63 0.76 15.74 5.05
N PRO A 64 0.51 16.33 6.23
CA PRO A 64 1.25 17.51 6.70
C PRO A 64 2.77 17.32 6.67
N ALA A 65 3.25 16.16 7.14
CA ALA A 65 4.67 15.84 7.18
C ALA A 65 5.34 15.89 5.79
N LEU A 66 4.70 15.32 4.77
CA LEU A 66 5.21 15.28 3.40
C LEU A 66 5.07 16.62 2.66
N GLN A 67 4.06 17.43 2.99
CA GLN A 67 3.92 18.79 2.45
C GLN A 67 5.01 19.72 2.98
N GLU A 68 5.35 19.62 4.27
CA GLU A 68 6.34 20.49 4.91
C GLU A 68 7.79 20.12 4.55
N HIS A 69 8.10 18.82 4.50
CA HIS A 69 9.47 18.33 4.37
C HIS A 69 9.81 17.78 2.98
N GLY A 70 8.81 17.55 2.14
CA GLY A 70 8.97 16.92 0.83
C GLY A 70 9.23 15.41 0.92
N ALA A 71 9.77 14.84 -0.16
CA ALA A 71 10.13 13.42 -0.20
C ALA A 71 11.33 13.13 0.71
N PRO A 72 11.34 11.99 1.43
CA PRO A 72 12.47 11.59 2.26
C PRO A 72 13.73 11.37 1.42
N LYS A 73 14.88 11.70 2.00
CA LYS A 73 16.19 11.67 1.34
C LYS A 73 17.04 10.49 1.79
N THR A 74 16.75 9.93 2.97
CA THR A 74 17.46 8.79 3.55
C THR A 74 16.52 7.61 3.80
N ASP A 75 17.09 6.41 3.92
CA ASP A 75 16.34 5.19 4.25
C ASP A 75 15.66 5.30 5.62
N ALA A 76 16.33 5.93 6.60
CA ALA A 76 15.79 6.17 7.93
C ALA A 76 14.58 7.11 7.88
N GLU A 77 14.69 8.25 7.17
CA GLU A 77 13.56 9.16 6.96
C GLU A 77 12.40 8.46 6.25
N THR A 78 12.69 7.62 5.26
CA THR A 78 11.68 6.87 4.53
C THR A 78 10.93 5.91 5.45
N ALA A 79 11.66 5.21 6.33
CA ALA A 79 11.06 4.32 7.31
C ALA A 79 10.21 5.08 8.34
N THR A 80 10.64 6.26 8.80
CA THR A 80 9.84 7.12 9.68
C THR A 80 8.53 7.53 9.01
N VAL A 81 8.59 8.07 7.79
CA VAL A 81 7.39 8.49 7.04
C VAL A 81 6.46 7.30 6.81
N LEU A 82 7.00 6.14 6.45
CA LEU A 82 6.21 4.92 6.28
C LEU A 82 5.49 4.54 7.57
N THR A 83 6.16 4.58 8.73
CA THR A 83 5.49 4.28 10.01
C THR A 83 4.42 5.31 10.37
N ASP A 84 4.64 6.61 10.09
CA ASP A 84 3.63 7.66 10.34
C ASP A 84 2.39 7.49 9.47
N LEU A 85 2.58 7.10 8.21
CA LEU A 85 1.49 6.73 7.31
C LEU A 85 0.76 5.52 7.86
N MET A 86 1.47 4.45 8.23
CA MET A 86 0.86 3.26 8.83
C MET A 86 0.03 3.62 10.07
N VAL A 87 0.54 4.47 10.96
CA VAL A 87 -0.22 4.95 12.14
C VAL A 87 -1.50 5.64 11.69
N SER A 88 -1.42 6.55 10.73
CA SER A 88 -2.57 7.30 10.22
C SER A 88 -3.65 6.39 9.64
N TYR A 89 -3.27 5.42 8.79
CA TYR A 89 -4.20 4.47 8.20
C TYR A 89 -4.70 3.42 9.20
N ASN A 90 -3.89 3.06 10.18
CA ASN A 90 -4.30 2.14 11.25
C ASN A 90 -5.39 2.76 12.14
N ILE A 91 -5.25 4.04 12.47
CA ILE A 91 -6.26 4.79 13.23
C ILE A 91 -7.52 5.02 12.39
N ALA A 92 -7.36 5.40 11.12
CA ALA A 92 -8.48 5.76 10.27
C ALA A 92 -9.32 4.55 9.82
N LEU A 93 -8.66 3.43 9.52
CA LEU A 93 -9.30 2.30 8.83
C LEU A 93 -9.18 0.96 9.57
N ALA A 94 -8.24 0.81 10.51
CA ALA A 94 -7.94 -0.45 11.20
C ALA A 94 -7.81 -1.64 10.21
N PRO A 95 -6.84 -1.61 9.26
CA PRO A 95 -6.71 -2.65 8.25
C PRO A 95 -6.24 -3.98 8.82
N ASP A 96 -6.59 -5.06 8.15
CA ASP A 96 -6.08 -6.41 8.44
C ASP A 96 -4.64 -6.58 7.96
N TYR A 97 -4.30 -5.95 6.82
CA TYR A 97 -3.01 -6.09 6.15
C TYR A 97 -2.43 -4.75 5.72
N PHE A 98 -1.12 -4.60 5.93
CA PHE A 98 -0.30 -3.62 5.22
C PHE A 98 0.59 -4.37 4.22
N VAL A 99 0.47 -4.02 2.93
CA VAL A 99 1.33 -4.54 1.86
C VAL A 99 2.34 -3.47 1.50
N LEU A 100 3.61 -3.69 1.81
CA LEU A 100 4.67 -2.71 1.70
C LEU A 100 5.60 -3.03 0.54
N ALA A 101 5.86 -2.04 -0.29
CA ALA A 101 6.82 -2.12 -1.37
C ALA A 101 7.77 -0.91 -1.30
N SER A 102 9.06 -1.12 -1.54
CA SER A 102 9.97 0.01 -1.74
C SER A 102 11.11 -0.36 -2.67
N ASN A 103 11.65 0.64 -3.35
CA ASN A 103 12.87 0.49 -4.12
C ASN A 103 14.04 1.11 -3.34
N GLY A 104 14.97 0.26 -2.90
CA GLY A 104 16.24 0.70 -2.34
C GLY A 104 16.25 0.97 -0.82
N VAL A 105 15.15 0.70 -0.10
CA VAL A 105 15.17 0.62 1.37
C VAL A 105 15.09 -0.85 1.80
N PRO A 106 16.03 -1.36 2.63
CA PRO A 106 15.98 -2.73 3.11
C PRO A 106 14.72 -3.01 3.95
N GLN A 107 14.11 -4.18 3.77
CA GLN A 107 12.98 -4.63 4.58
C GLN A 107 13.28 -4.57 6.09
N ALA A 108 14.49 -4.96 6.50
CA ALA A 108 14.90 -4.92 7.91
C ALA A 108 14.80 -3.50 8.52
N THR A 109 14.99 -2.45 7.71
CA THR A 109 14.85 -1.05 8.16
C THR A 109 13.38 -0.74 8.48
N PHE A 110 12.43 -1.20 7.66
CA PHE A 110 11.01 -1.03 7.94
C PHE A 110 10.56 -1.87 9.13
N GLU A 111 11.01 -3.11 9.24
CA GLU A 111 10.68 -3.99 10.37
C GLU A 111 11.17 -3.40 11.70
N ALA A 112 12.39 -2.86 11.72
CA ALA A 112 12.92 -2.16 12.89
C ALA A 112 12.08 -0.94 13.25
N ALA A 113 11.79 -0.06 12.27
CA ALA A 113 11.00 1.14 12.50
C ALA A 113 9.57 0.83 13.00
N ILE A 114 8.90 -0.16 12.41
CA ILE A 114 7.56 -0.60 12.84
C ILE A 114 7.58 -1.11 14.28
N LYS A 115 8.62 -1.88 14.64
CA LYS A 115 8.77 -2.44 15.99
C LYS A 115 9.08 -1.35 17.04
N GLU A 116 9.84 -0.33 16.67
CA GLU A 116 10.22 0.79 17.54
C GLU A 116 9.10 1.84 17.68
N ASN A 117 8.13 1.86 16.75
CA ASN A 117 7.04 2.83 16.78
C ASN A 117 6.00 2.47 17.86
N ALA A 118 6.03 3.22 18.97
CA ALA A 118 5.13 3.04 20.10
C ALA A 118 3.64 3.17 19.72
N ALA A 119 3.28 4.08 18.80
CA ALA A 119 1.89 4.30 18.41
C ALA A 119 1.29 3.08 17.70
N LEU A 120 2.08 2.40 16.86
CA LEU A 120 1.66 1.13 16.26
C LEU A 120 1.58 0.02 17.31
N HIS A 121 2.51 -0.02 18.26
CA HIS A 121 2.56 -1.05 19.29
C HIS A 121 1.39 -1.00 20.29
N TYR A 122 0.96 0.20 20.69
CA TYR A 122 -0.13 0.38 21.65
C TYR A 122 -1.53 0.37 21.03
N HIS A 123 -1.65 0.44 19.69
CA HIS A 123 -2.94 0.43 19.03
C HIS A 123 -3.61 -0.96 19.15
N PRO A 124 -4.93 -1.04 19.42
CA PRO A 124 -5.61 -2.33 19.62
C PRO A 124 -5.73 -3.16 18.33
N ASN A 125 -5.69 -2.53 17.16
CA ASN A 125 -5.76 -3.24 15.89
C ASN A 125 -4.50 -4.10 15.64
N GLN A 126 -4.69 -5.37 15.35
CA GLN A 126 -3.61 -6.32 15.04
C GLN A 126 -3.55 -6.57 13.53
N PHE A 127 -2.76 -5.75 12.83
CA PHE A 127 -2.52 -5.92 11.40
C PHE A 127 -1.36 -6.87 11.13
N LYS A 128 -1.30 -7.41 9.91
CA LYS A 128 -0.16 -8.17 9.37
C LYS A 128 0.58 -7.34 8.34
N THR A 129 1.91 -7.35 8.40
CA THR A 129 2.75 -6.71 7.40
C THR A 129 3.22 -7.74 6.37
N GLN A 130 3.13 -7.39 5.09
CA GLN A 130 3.62 -8.17 3.96
C GLN A 130 4.56 -7.32 3.12
N TYR A 131 5.61 -7.91 2.57
CA TYR A 131 6.60 -7.20 1.76
C TYR A 131 6.59 -7.71 0.32
N VAL A 132 6.55 -6.76 -0.61
CA VAL A 132 6.53 -7.05 -2.05
C VAL A 132 7.96 -7.06 -2.57
N HIS A 133 8.44 -8.24 -2.96
CA HIS A 133 9.76 -8.43 -3.56
C HIS A 133 9.73 -8.45 -5.09
N ASP A 134 8.61 -8.84 -5.68
CA ASP A 134 8.37 -8.88 -7.12
C ASP A 134 7.24 -7.91 -7.47
N PHE A 135 7.58 -6.62 -7.57
CA PHE A 135 6.63 -5.56 -7.86
C PHE A 135 5.99 -5.73 -9.24
N GLU A 136 6.79 -6.04 -10.25
CA GLU A 136 6.32 -6.23 -11.63
C GLU A 136 5.41 -7.44 -11.75
N GLY A 137 5.76 -8.57 -11.13
CA GLY A 137 4.92 -9.76 -11.09
C GLY A 137 3.57 -9.51 -10.43
N ALA A 138 3.56 -8.84 -9.28
CA ALA A 138 2.33 -8.42 -8.61
C ALA A 138 1.49 -7.51 -9.52
N MET A 139 2.11 -6.48 -10.12
CA MET A 139 1.41 -5.57 -11.03
C MET A 139 0.80 -6.28 -12.24
N LEU A 140 1.49 -7.26 -12.83
CA LEU A 140 0.96 -8.06 -13.94
C LEU A 140 -0.26 -8.89 -13.54
N VAL A 141 -0.29 -9.46 -12.34
CA VAL A 141 -1.48 -10.14 -11.81
C VAL A 141 -2.63 -9.14 -11.61
N GLY A 142 -2.33 -7.95 -11.08
CA GLY A 142 -3.30 -6.86 -10.94
C GLY A 142 -3.88 -6.40 -12.28
N LEU A 143 -3.06 -6.30 -13.33
CA LEU A 143 -3.53 -5.97 -14.67
C LEU A 143 -4.47 -7.04 -15.23
N ARG A 144 -4.17 -8.32 -15.00
CA ARG A 144 -5.07 -9.40 -15.40
C ARG A 144 -6.40 -9.30 -14.67
N TRP A 145 -6.39 -8.99 -13.37
CA TRP A 145 -7.62 -8.71 -12.61
C TRP A 145 -8.41 -7.54 -13.20
N LEU A 146 -7.74 -6.43 -13.54
CA LEU A 146 -8.38 -5.23 -14.11
C LEU A 146 -9.04 -5.51 -15.46
N ILE A 147 -8.45 -6.38 -16.28
CA ILE A 147 -9.04 -6.78 -17.56
C ILE A 147 -10.24 -7.72 -17.32
N LEU A 148 -10.10 -8.69 -16.40
CA LEU A 148 -11.13 -9.70 -16.18
C LEU A 148 -12.36 -9.19 -15.45
N ARG A 149 -12.27 -8.16 -14.59
CA ARG A 149 -13.44 -7.54 -13.93
C ARG A 149 -14.49 -7.00 -14.91
N ALA A 150 -14.08 -6.71 -16.15
CA ALA A 150 -14.97 -6.27 -17.22
C ALA A 150 -15.55 -7.45 -18.05
N THR A 151 -15.31 -8.69 -17.60
CA THR A 151 -15.68 -9.92 -18.30
C THR A 151 -16.39 -10.89 -17.33
N PRO A 152 -17.13 -11.89 -17.82
CA PRO A 152 -17.76 -12.89 -16.96
C PRO A 152 -16.77 -13.92 -16.36
N TYR A 153 -15.47 -13.80 -16.66
CA TYR A 153 -14.44 -14.70 -16.16
C TYR A 153 -13.83 -14.17 -14.86
N THR A 154 -13.59 -15.06 -13.90
CA THR A 154 -12.97 -14.72 -12.61
C THR A 154 -11.58 -15.34 -12.51
N LEU A 155 -10.62 -14.54 -12.02
CA LEU A 155 -9.30 -14.98 -11.57
C LEU A 155 -9.38 -15.49 -10.13
#